data_AF-A0A261RVJ8-F1
#
_entry.id   AF-A0A261RVJ8-F1
#
_cell.length_a   1.000
_cell.length_b   1.000
_cell.length_c   1.000
_cell.angle_alpha   90.00
_cell.angle_beta   90.00
_cell.angle_gamma   90.00
#
_symmetry.space_group_name_H-M   'P 1'
#
loop_
_entity.id
_entity.type
_entity.pdbx_description
1 polymer ?
#
loop_
_entity_poly.entity_id
_entity_poly.type
_entity_poly.pdbx_seq_one_letter_code
_entity_poly.pdbx_strand_id
1 'polypeptide(L)'
;MPSPASKTERHARLTAAMQRAGCTDPTDWVNSEVREDLPQFARFLMLREVHTLADAVDDALEETLFDRPDLEQTLAAARKAVGAEALDALLLAYGKTLGNSFVMVLDDGPSVQGEDIPGWQLVETDAEAEPTGRLVQGLHEDYPDFEGAYVRDAD
;
A
#
# COMPACT_ATOMS: atom_id res chain seq x y z
N MET A 1 18.25 -22.34 -12.13
CA MET A 1 18.47 -22.11 -10.69
C MET A 1 19.67 -21.18 -10.54
N PRO A 2 19.51 -19.98 -9.98
CA PRO A 2 20.63 -19.05 -9.77
C PRO A 2 21.69 -19.67 -8.84
N SER A 3 22.96 -19.36 -9.10
CA SER A 3 24.10 -19.78 -8.28
C SER A 3 23.99 -19.25 -6.83
N PRO A 4 24.51 -19.96 -5.82
CA PRO A 4 24.55 -19.47 -4.43
C PRO A 4 25.12 -18.06 -4.29
N ALA A 5 26.20 -17.73 -5.03
CA ALA A 5 26.79 -16.39 -5.04
C ALA A 5 25.79 -15.33 -5.55
N SER A 6 25.04 -15.64 -6.61
CA SER A 6 24.04 -14.73 -7.16
C SER A 6 22.81 -14.54 -6.25
N LYS A 7 22.50 -15.52 -5.38
CA LYS A 7 21.45 -15.37 -4.36
C LYS A 7 21.91 -14.43 -3.23
N THR A 8 23.15 -14.54 -2.78
CA THR A 8 23.72 -13.63 -1.77
C THR A 8 23.79 -12.19 -2.29
N GLU A 9 24.24 -11.99 -3.52
CA GLU A 9 24.27 -10.67 -4.15
C GLU A 9 22.87 -10.08 -4.35
N ARG A 10 21.89 -10.90 -4.77
CA ARG A 10 20.49 -10.48 -4.87
C ARG A 10 19.92 -10.09 -3.51
N HIS A 11 20.17 -10.89 -2.47
CA HIS A 11 19.71 -10.62 -1.10
C HIS A 11 20.24 -9.28 -0.58
N ALA A 12 21.54 -9.04 -0.69
CA ALA A 12 22.16 -7.78 -0.24
C ALA A 12 21.60 -6.56 -1.01
N ARG A 13 21.43 -6.68 -2.34
CA ARG A 13 20.84 -5.62 -3.16
C ARG A 13 19.40 -5.31 -2.77
N LEU A 14 18.58 -6.34 -2.56
CA LEU A 14 17.17 -6.17 -2.22
C LEU A 14 17.01 -5.58 -0.82
N THR A 15 17.78 -6.07 0.15
CA THR A 15 17.86 -5.49 1.51
C THR A 15 18.12 -3.99 1.45
N ALA A 16 19.17 -3.59 0.71
CA ALA A 16 19.53 -2.18 0.60
C ALA A 16 18.45 -1.35 -0.14
N ALA A 17 17.75 -1.94 -1.11
CA ALA A 17 16.66 -1.26 -1.83
C ALA A 17 15.44 -1.03 -0.94
N MET A 18 15.01 -2.06 -0.19
CA MET A 18 13.89 -1.95 0.75
C MET A 18 14.18 -0.94 1.86
N GLN A 19 15.40 -0.93 2.42
CA GLN A 19 15.80 0.07 3.42
C GLN A 19 15.77 1.49 2.86
N ARG A 20 16.23 1.70 1.62
CA ARG A 20 16.12 3.01 0.95
C ARG A 20 14.68 3.41 0.69
N ALA A 21 13.79 2.44 0.50
CA ALA A 21 12.35 2.65 0.43
C ALA A 21 11.70 2.78 1.82
N GLY A 22 12.48 2.89 2.89
CA GLY A 22 11.99 3.13 4.24
C GLY A 22 11.60 1.87 5.02
N CYS A 23 11.77 0.66 4.48
CA CYS A 23 11.47 -0.57 5.22
C CYS A 23 12.35 -0.68 6.48
N THR A 24 11.73 -0.80 7.65
CA THR A 24 12.43 -0.82 8.95
C THR A 24 13.07 -2.18 9.24
N ASP A 25 12.41 -3.27 8.85
CA ASP A 25 12.94 -4.63 8.92
C ASP A 25 12.68 -5.40 7.60
N PRO A 26 13.64 -5.39 6.65
CA PRO A 26 13.46 -6.04 5.35
C PRO A 26 13.68 -7.55 5.39
N THR A 27 14.08 -8.13 6.53
CA THR A 27 14.65 -9.49 6.58
C THR A 27 13.71 -10.54 6.00
N ASP A 28 12.46 -10.58 6.47
CA ASP A 28 11.50 -11.61 6.07
C ASP A 28 11.02 -11.42 4.63
N TRP A 29 10.76 -10.17 4.22
CA TRP A 29 10.43 -9.80 2.84
C TRP A 29 11.52 -10.26 1.86
N VAL A 30 12.78 -9.93 2.14
CA VAL A 30 13.91 -10.29 1.28
C VAL A 30 14.11 -11.80 1.23
N ASN A 31 14.00 -12.48 2.37
CA ASN A 31 14.16 -13.92 2.44
C ASN A 31 13.09 -14.64 1.61
N SER A 32 11.83 -14.20 1.71
CA SER A 32 10.74 -14.77 0.93
C SER A 32 10.94 -14.52 -0.56
N GLU A 33 11.29 -13.30 -0.99
CA GLU A 33 11.52 -13.01 -2.41
C GLU A 33 12.72 -13.78 -2.99
N VAL A 34 13.81 -13.93 -2.24
CA VAL A 34 14.99 -14.70 -2.70
C VAL A 34 14.72 -16.21 -2.77
N ARG A 35 13.90 -16.74 -1.86
CA ARG A 35 13.63 -18.18 -1.73
C ARG A 35 12.48 -18.65 -2.61
N GLU A 36 11.42 -17.86 -2.69
CA GLU A 36 10.11 -18.22 -3.26
C GLU A 36 9.81 -17.49 -4.57
N ASP A 37 10.66 -16.53 -4.95
CA ASP A 37 10.49 -15.70 -6.15
C ASP A 37 9.20 -14.87 -6.17
N LEU A 38 8.66 -14.57 -4.98
CA LEU A 38 7.53 -13.65 -4.79
C LEU A 38 8.01 -12.20 -4.92
N PRO A 39 7.23 -11.28 -5.52
CA PRO A 39 7.61 -9.88 -5.66
C PRO A 39 7.37 -9.11 -4.35
N GLN A 40 8.10 -9.48 -3.29
CA GLN A 40 7.91 -8.94 -1.95
C GLN A 40 8.25 -7.46 -1.86
N PHE A 41 9.26 -6.99 -2.61
CA PHE A 41 9.52 -5.56 -2.63
C PHE A 41 8.40 -4.77 -3.31
N ALA A 42 7.77 -5.32 -4.35
CA ALA A 42 6.59 -4.69 -4.96
C ALA A 42 5.39 -4.68 -3.99
N ARG A 43 5.15 -5.78 -3.26
CA ARG A 43 4.13 -5.83 -2.18
C ARG A 43 4.37 -4.75 -1.13
N PHE A 44 5.61 -4.66 -0.62
CA PHE A 44 5.99 -3.64 0.36
C PHE A 44 5.73 -2.21 -0.16
N LEU A 45 6.14 -1.90 -1.38
CA LEU A 45 5.93 -0.56 -1.96
C LEU A 45 4.43 -0.24 -2.06
N MET A 46 3.62 -1.18 -2.57
CA MET A 46 2.18 -1.00 -2.68
C MET A 46 1.53 -0.73 -1.32
N LEU A 47 1.85 -1.55 -0.32
CA LEU A 47 1.30 -1.40 1.04
C LEU A 47 1.72 -0.08 1.68
N ARG A 48 2.99 0.32 1.50
CA ARG A 48 3.50 1.61 1.95
C ARG A 48 2.72 2.78 1.37
N GLU A 49 2.52 2.80 0.05
CA GLU A 49 1.77 3.89 -0.58
C GLU A 49 0.32 3.95 -0.09
N VAL A 50 -0.36 2.80 0.01
CA VAL A 50 -1.76 2.78 0.47
C VAL A 50 -1.87 3.23 1.93
N HIS A 51 -0.95 2.83 2.81
CA HIS A 51 -0.93 3.29 4.20
C HIS A 51 -0.61 4.79 4.30
N THR A 52 0.39 5.29 3.55
CA THR A 52 0.72 6.72 3.52
C THR A 52 -0.49 7.55 3.08
N LEU A 53 -1.19 7.15 2.01
CA LEU A 53 -2.38 7.85 1.53
C LEU A 53 -3.55 7.75 2.52
N ALA A 54 -3.72 6.62 3.20
CA ALA A 54 -4.76 6.45 4.22
C ALA A 54 -4.51 7.32 5.47
N ASP A 55 -3.25 7.60 5.77
CA ASP A 55 -2.83 8.42 6.91
C ASP A 55 -2.87 9.93 6.64
N ALA A 56 -2.79 10.34 5.38
CA ALA A 56 -2.80 11.74 4.92
C ALA A 56 -4.21 12.36 4.93
N VAL A 57 -4.86 12.39 6.11
CA VAL A 57 -6.23 12.89 6.28
C VAL A 57 -6.37 14.35 5.87
N ASP A 58 -5.42 15.20 6.27
CA ASP A 58 -5.46 16.63 5.96
C ASP A 58 -5.34 16.88 4.46
N ASP A 59 -4.37 16.25 3.79
CA ASP A 59 -4.22 16.34 2.33
C ASP A 59 -5.49 15.87 1.60
N ALA A 60 -6.06 14.74 2.03
CA ALA A 60 -7.30 14.23 1.44
C ALA A 60 -8.48 15.19 1.63
N LEU A 61 -8.56 15.88 2.77
CA LEU A 61 -9.56 16.91 3.03
C LEU A 61 -9.31 18.16 2.18
N GLU A 62 -8.07 18.59 2.01
CA GLU A 62 -7.71 19.72 1.16
C GLU A 62 -8.12 19.47 -0.30
N GLU A 63 -7.76 18.31 -0.85
CA GLU A 63 -8.17 17.88 -2.20
C GLU A 63 -9.70 17.79 -2.31
N THR A 64 -10.37 17.24 -1.30
CA THR A 64 -11.84 17.19 -1.25
C THR A 64 -12.45 18.59 -1.32
N LEU A 65 -11.89 19.57 -0.60
CA LEU A 65 -12.41 20.94 -0.60
C LEU A 65 -12.04 21.71 -1.86
N PHE A 66 -10.91 21.40 -2.49
CA PHE A 66 -10.58 21.92 -3.82
C PHE A 66 -11.63 21.50 -4.85
N ASP A 67 -12.00 20.22 -4.89
CA ASP A 67 -13.01 19.68 -5.81
C ASP A 67 -14.45 20.05 -5.40
N ARG A 68 -14.72 20.16 -4.10
CA ARG A 68 -16.04 20.39 -3.50
C ARG A 68 -16.00 21.52 -2.47
N PRO A 69 -15.78 22.77 -2.92
CA PRO A 69 -15.70 23.92 -2.01
C PRO A 69 -17.01 24.19 -1.26
N ASP A 70 -18.14 23.67 -1.76
CA ASP A 70 -19.43 23.72 -1.05
C ASP A 70 -19.42 22.99 0.30
N LEU A 71 -18.45 22.11 0.55
CA LEU A 71 -18.34 21.33 1.78
C LEU A 71 -17.57 22.04 2.91
N GLU A 72 -16.94 23.20 2.67
CA GLU A 72 -16.16 23.92 3.70
C GLU A 72 -16.97 24.17 4.98
N GLN A 73 -18.21 24.66 4.83
CA GLN A 73 -19.10 24.92 5.97
C GLN A 73 -19.53 23.63 6.67
N THR A 74 -19.68 22.54 5.92
CA THR A 74 -20.02 21.22 6.46
C THR A 74 -18.88 20.67 7.31
N LEU A 75 -17.64 20.75 6.82
CA LEU A 75 -16.46 20.33 7.58
C LEU A 75 -16.29 21.17 8.85
N ALA A 76 -16.44 22.49 8.75
CA ALA A 76 -16.37 23.38 9.91
C ALA A 76 -17.46 23.07 10.95
N ALA A 77 -18.69 22.78 10.50
CA ALA A 77 -19.79 22.37 11.37
C ALA A 77 -19.51 21.01 12.05
N ALA A 78 -18.97 20.04 11.32
CA ALA A 78 -18.59 18.74 11.85
C ALA A 78 -17.48 18.87 12.91
N ARG A 79 -16.38 19.57 12.60
CA ARG A 79 -15.28 19.85 13.54
C ARG A 79 -15.79 20.52 14.83
N LYS A 80 -16.75 21.44 14.73
CA LYS A 80 -17.37 22.08 15.90
C LYS A 80 -18.26 21.12 16.71
N ALA A 81 -18.97 20.21 16.06
CA ALA A 81 -19.92 19.31 16.71
C ALA A 81 -19.25 18.17 17.47
N VAL A 82 -18.19 17.57 16.90
CA VAL A 82 -17.51 16.41 17.49
C VAL A 82 -16.11 16.71 18.04
N GLY A 83 -15.53 17.86 17.68
CA GLY A 83 -14.12 18.19 17.95
C GLY A 83 -13.22 17.79 16.79
N ALA A 84 -12.20 18.61 16.48
CA ALA A 84 -11.28 18.35 15.37
C ALA A 84 -10.55 17.01 15.53
N GLU A 85 -9.90 16.79 16.67
CA GLU A 85 -9.17 15.55 16.96
C GLU A 85 -10.03 14.29 16.84
N ALA A 86 -11.29 14.34 17.31
CA ALA A 86 -12.20 13.19 17.21
C ALA A 86 -12.65 12.93 15.77
N LEU A 87 -12.84 14.00 14.98
CA LEU A 87 -13.16 13.87 13.56
C LEU A 87 -11.97 13.30 12.79
N ASP A 88 -10.77 13.82 13.02
CA ASP A 88 -9.56 13.40 12.33
C ASP A 88 -9.24 11.93 12.65
N ALA A 89 -9.40 11.51 13.91
CA ALA A 89 -9.25 10.10 14.32
C ALA A 89 -10.28 9.18 13.61
N LEU A 90 -11.52 9.64 13.42
CA LEU A 90 -12.54 8.89 12.68
C LEU A 90 -12.20 8.78 11.20
N LEU A 91 -11.77 9.88 10.58
CA LEU A 91 -11.40 9.92 9.17
C LEU A 91 -10.16 9.07 8.89
N LEU A 92 -9.17 9.08 9.79
CA LEU A 92 -8.01 8.20 9.74
C LEU A 92 -8.43 6.73 9.78
N ALA A 93 -9.26 6.34 10.74
CA ALA A 93 -9.75 4.96 10.84
C ALA A 93 -10.58 4.55 9.61
N TYR A 94 -11.37 5.46 9.07
CA TYR A 94 -12.13 5.26 7.84
C TYR A 94 -11.20 5.07 6.63
N GLY A 95 -10.19 5.93 6.47
CA GLY A 95 -9.16 5.85 5.43
C GLY A 95 -8.41 4.53 5.47
N LYS A 96 -7.96 4.09 6.65
CA LYS A 96 -7.32 2.77 6.83
C LYS A 96 -8.23 1.60 6.45
N THR A 97 -9.52 1.68 6.79
CA THR A 97 -10.48 0.65 6.41
C THR A 97 -10.72 0.61 4.89
N LEU A 98 -10.78 1.78 4.25
CA LEU A 98 -10.86 1.89 2.80
C LEU A 98 -9.59 1.37 2.12
N GLY A 99 -8.41 1.68 2.65
CA GLY A 99 -7.13 1.15 2.16
C GLY A 99 -7.10 -0.37 2.19
N ASN A 100 -7.55 -0.99 3.30
CA ASN A 100 -7.68 -2.45 3.37
C ASN A 100 -8.65 -3.00 2.31
N SER A 101 -9.79 -2.33 2.14
CA SER A 101 -10.78 -2.71 1.13
C SER A 101 -10.23 -2.59 -0.29
N PHE A 102 -9.41 -1.57 -0.55
CA PHE A 102 -8.76 -1.35 -1.84
C PHE A 102 -7.75 -2.46 -2.16
N VAL A 103 -6.90 -2.87 -1.20
CA VAL A 103 -5.95 -3.96 -1.46
C VAL A 103 -6.64 -5.32 -1.63
N MET A 104 -7.78 -5.57 -0.97
CA MET A 104 -8.60 -6.76 -1.24
C MET A 104 -9.10 -6.80 -2.69
N VAL A 105 -9.55 -5.65 -3.23
CA VAL A 105 -9.99 -5.54 -4.63
C VAL A 105 -8.85 -5.79 -5.61
N LEU A 106 -7.62 -5.41 -5.27
CA LEU A 106 -6.45 -5.69 -6.09
C LEU A 106 -6.04 -7.17 -6.09
N ASP A 107 -6.16 -7.84 -4.94
CA ASP A 107 -5.85 -9.26 -4.80
C ASP A 107 -6.91 -10.16 -5.44
N ASP A 108 -8.18 -9.92 -5.15
CA ASP A 108 -9.27 -10.85 -5.46
C ASP A 108 -9.96 -10.57 -6.81
N GLY A 109 -9.74 -9.38 -7.38
CA GLY A 109 -10.49 -8.96 -8.55
C GLY A 109 -11.89 -8.43 -8.22
N PRO A 110 -12.82 -8.40 -9.20
CA PRO A 110 -14.17 -7.93 -8.97
C PRO A 110 -14.94 -8.92 -8.09
N SER A 111 -15.74 -8.40 -7.17
CA SER A 111 -16.61 -9.21 -6.30
C SER A 111 -17.73 -9.93 -7.06
N VAL A 112 -18.07 -9.45 -8.27
CA VAL A 112 -19.06 -10.07 -9.15
C VAL A 112 -18.35 -11.08 -10.04
N GLN A 113 -18.82 -12.32 -10.05
CA GLN A 113 -18.32 -13.39 -10.92
C GLN A 113 -19.35 -13.75 -11.99
N GLY A 114 -18.88 -14.12 -13.19
CA GLY A 114 -19.71 -14.57 -14.30
C GLY A 114 -18.87 -14.81 -15.56
N GLU A 115 -19.40 -15.58 -16.51
CA GLU A 115 -18.67 -15.93 -17.75
C GLU A 115 -18.27 -14.70 -18.58
N ASP A 116 -19.04 -13.62 -18.50
CA ASP A 116 -18.79 -12.36 -19.22
C ASP A 116 -18.14 -11.27 -18.35
N ILE A 117 -17.69 -11.60 -17.13
CA ILE A 117 -17.06 -10.64 -16.22
C ILE A 117 -15.53 -10.75 -16.30
N PRO A 118 -14.82 -9.68 -16.70
CA PRO A 118 -13.35 -9.71 -16.75
C PRO A 118 -12.77 -9.72 -15.34
N GLY A 119 -11.78 -10.58 -15.10
CA GLY A 119 -10.92 -10.52 -13.91
C GLY A 119 -9.69 -9.64 -14.15
N TRP A 120 -8.95 -9.34 -13.07
CA TRP A 120 -7.64 -8.71 -13.15
C TRP A 120 -6.69 -9.31 -12.12
N GLN A 121 -5.40 -9.04 -12.31
CA GLN A 121 -4.35 -9.32 -11.35
C GLN A 121 -3.36 -8.16 -11.39
N LEU A 122 -2.76 -7.83 -10.25
CA LEU A 122 -1.64 -6.91 -10.21
C LEU A 122 -0.34 -7.66 -10.54
N VAL A 123 0.39 -7.15 -11.53
CA VAL A 123 1.64 -7.77 -12.02
C VAL A 123 2.77 -6.76 -11.88
N GLU A 124 3.89 -7.20 -11.34
CA GLU A 124 5.09 -6.36 -11.26
C GLU A 124 5.65 -6.09 -12.67
N THR A 125 6.15 -4.87 -12.88
CA THR A 125 6.85 -4.48 -14.11
C THR A 125 8.35 -4.26 -13.85
N ASP A 126 9.15 -4.43 -14.89
CA ASP A 126 10.57 -4.06 -14.86
C ASP A 126 10.80 -2.55 -15.12
N ALA A 127 12.05 -2.16 -15.34
CA ALA A 127 12.44 -0.77 -15.55
C ALA A 127 11.96 -0.21 -16.91
N GLU A 128 11.64 -1.10 -17.84
CA GLU A 128 11.11 -0.79 -19.17
C GLU A 128 9.57 -0.79 -19.18
N ALA A 129 8.94 -0.96 -18.01
CA ALA A 129 7.50 -1.12 -17.81
C ALA A 129 6.91 -2.40 -18.46
N GLU A 130 7.75 -3.39 -18.72
CA GLU A 130 7.30 -4.68 -19.22
C GLU A 130 6.89 -5.59 -18.06
N PRO A 131 5.77 -6.33 -18.15
CA PRO A 131 5.35 -7.24 -17.09
C PRO A 131 6.36 -8.36 -16.86
N THR A 132 6.81 -8.53 -15.61
CA THR A 132 7.75 -9.60 -15.23
C THR A 132 7.07 -10.97 -15.12
N GLY A 133 5.73 -10.97 -15.07
CA GLY A 133 4.90 -12.15 -14.81
C GLY A 133 4.81 -12.53 -13.33
N ARG A 134 5.51 -11.80 -12.43
CA ARG A 134 5.39 -11.99 -10.98
C ARG A 134 4.14 -11.30 -10.46
N LEU A 135 3.23 -12.07 -9.87
CA LEU A 135 1.97 -11.57 -9.34
C LEU A 135 2.19 -10.89 -7.98
N VAL A 136 1.75 -9.63 -7.87
CA VAL A 136 1.68 -8.91 -6.60
C VAL A 136 0.32 -9.26 -5.99
N GLN A 137 0.33 -10.25 -5.11
CA GLN A 137 -0.87 -10.83 -4.48
C GLN A 137 -0.67 -10.94 -2.97
N GLY A 138 -1.73 -11.17 -2.20
CA GLY A 138 -1.70 -11.36 -0.75
C GLY A 138 -1.43 -10.07 0.03
N LEU A 139 -1.72 -8.91 -0.57
CA LEU A 139 -1.62 -7.60 0.07
C LEU A 139 -2.56 -7.49 1.28
N HIS A 140 -3.78 -8.04 1.18
CA HIS A 140 -4.77 -8.00 2.26
C HIS A 140 -4.32 -8.76 3.52
N GLU A 141 -3.42 -9.74 3.39
CA GLU A 141 -2.89 -10.51 4.52
C GLU A 141 -1.92 -9.66 5.36
N ASP A 142 -1.12 -8.81 4.71
CA ASP A 142 -0.11 -7.98 5.37
C ASP A 142 -0.67 -6.61 5.81
N TYR A 143 -1.70 -6.09 5.12
CA TYR A 143 -2.19 -4.74 5.34
C TYR A 143 -2.53 -4.41 6.81
N PRO A 144 -3.22 -5.27 7.58
CA PRO A 144 -3.57 -4.98 8.97
C PRO A 144 -2.35 -4.84 9.89
N ASP A 145 -1.28 -5.58 9.59
CA ASP A 145 -0.07 -5.66 10.41
C ASP A 145 1.09 -4.82 9.86
N PHE A 146 0.86 -4.04 8.80
CA PHE A 146 1.89 -3.26 8.10
C PHE A 146 2.33 -2.00 8.86
N GLU A 147 1.55 -1.56 9.86
CA GLU A 147 1.88 -0.38 10.65
C GLU A 147 3.25 -0.53 11.34
N GLY A 148 4.12 0.46 11.18
CA GLY A 148 5.50 0.43 11.70
C GLY A 148 6.50 -0.38 10.86
N ALA A 149 6.09 -1.00 9.76
CA ALA A 149 7.00 -1.68 8.82
C ALA A 149 7.85 -0.71 7.99
N TYR A 150 7.57 0.59 8.05
CA TYR A 150 8.27 1.61 7.29
C TYR A 150 8.44 2.92 8.07
N VAL A 151 9.49 3.66 7.71
CA VAL A 151 9.69 5.04 8.15
C VAL A 151 8.70 5.91 7.40
N ARG A 152 7.82 6.60 8.13
CA ARG A 152 6.97 7.65 7.57
C ARG A 152 7.86 8.81 7.15
N ASP A 153 7.63 9.34 5.96
CA ASP A 153 8.29 10.59 5.57
C ASP A 153 7.91 11.65 6.62
N ALA A 154 8.91 12.38 7.12
CA ALA A 154 8.66 13.43 8.11
C ALA A 154 7.98 14.60 7.40
N ASP A 155 6.78 14.95 7.86
CA ASP A 155 6.07 16.18 7.47
C ASP A 155 6.91 17.45 7.73
#